data_AF-A0A0N7F2M6-F1
#
_entry.id   AF-A0A0N7F2M6-F1
#
_cell.length_a   1.000
_cell.length_b   1.000
_cell.length_c   1.000
_cell.angle_alpha   90.00
_cell.angle_beta   90.00
_cell.angle_gamma   90.00
#
_symmetry.space_group_name_H-M   'P 1'
#
loop_
_entity.id
_entity.type
_entity.pdbx_description
1 polymer ?
#
loop_
_entity_poly.entity_id
_entity_poly.type
_entity_poly.pdbx_seq_one_letter_code
_entity_poly.pdbx_strand_id
1 'polypeptide(L)'
;MSLFSDDDMVKLERADGSPGGEAAPSAPAMSCHLDQPGTAHAMRLCAGWLAVVGPHHLGIRMAVIAGRLPEQALSVGQDWAELFANLDQLVAERGEQIAVNGAAKNTLHR
;
A
#
# COMPACT_ATOMS: atom_id res chain seq x y z
N MET A 1 16.11 4.23 9.25
CA MET A 1 14.84 4.28 8.48
C MET A 1 15.12 3.94 7.03
N SER A 2 14.62 2.81 6.53
CA SER A 2 14.57 2.57 5.08
C SER A 2 13.31 3.24 4.54
N LEU A 3 13.49 4.38 3.85
CA LEU A 3 12.42 5.01 3.08
C LEU A 3 12.15 4.15 1.85
N PHE A 4 10.89 4.01 1.43
CA PHE A 4 10.56 3.36 0.17
C PHE A 4 11.27 4.06 -0.98
N SER A 5 11.90 3.25 -1.82
CA SER A 5 12.51 3.72 -3.05
C SER A 5 11.43 4.15 -4.04
N ASP A 6 11.82 4.95 -5.03
CA ASP A 6 10.90 5.29 -6.12
C ASP A 6 10.52 4.04 -6.94
N ASP A 7 11.38 3.03 -7.00
CA ASP A 7 11.07 1.73 -7.61
C ASP A 7 9.91 1.01 -6.91
N ASP A 8 9.76 1.19 -5.60
CA ASP A 8 8.62 0.63 -4.87
C ASP A 8 7.32 1.36 -5.22
N MET A 9 7.39 2.67 -5.49
CA MET A 9 6.24 3.46 -5.96
C MET A 9 5.81 3.05 -7.35
N VAL A 10 6.76 2.83 -8.27
CA VAL A 10 6.46 2.33 -9.62
C VAL A 10 5.79 0.95 -9.57
N LYS A 11 6.19 0.08 -8.63
CA LYS A 11 5.52 -1.21 -8.44
C LYS A 11 4.10 -1.04 -7.92
N LEU A 12 3.88 -0.12 -6.98
CA LEU A 12 2.55 0.18 -6.43
C LEU A 12 1.62 0.76 -7.50
N GLU A 13 2.08 1.71 -8.31
CA GLU A 13 1.31 2.27 -9.45
C GLU A 13 0.88 1.19 -10.43
N ARG A 14 1.76 0.25 -10.75
CA ARG A 14 1.44 -0.86 -11.66
C ARG A 14 0.44 -1.86 -11.07
N ALA A 15 0.36 -1.92 -9.73
CA ALA A 15 -0.53 -2.81 -9.00
C ALA A 15 -1.87 -2.15 -8.66
N ASP A 16 -2.04 -0.86 -8.96
CA ASP A 16 -3.20 -0.08 -8.53
C ASP A 16 -4.47 -0.44 -9.31
N GLY A 17 -5.61 -0.21 -8.67
CA GLY A 17 -6.94 -0.50 -9.19
C GLY A 17 -8.00 0.14 -8.33
N SER A 18 -9.08 0.60 -8.97
CA SER A 18 -10.15 1.34 -8.32
C SER A 18 -11.50 1.03 -8.97
N PRO A 19 -12.63 1.38 -8.33
CA PRO A 19 -13.95 1.22 -8.92
C PRO A 19 -14.04 1.90 -10.31
N GLY A 20 -14.24 1.11 -11.36
CA GLY A 20 -14.28 1.61 -12.74
C GLY A 20 -12.92 1.85 -13.41
N GLY A 21 -11.83 1.67 -12.66
CA GLY A 21 -10.45 1.73 -13.12
C GLY A 21 -9.70 0.48 -12.66
N GLU A 22 -10.16 -0.69 -13.11
CA GLU A 22 -9.62 -1.97 -12.63
C GLU A 22 -8.15 -2.17 -13.01
N ALA A 23 -7.43 -2.86 -12.13
CA ALA A 23 -6.02 -3.16 -12.37
C ALA A 23 -5.85 -3.97 -13.66
N ALA A 24 -4.77 -3.67 -14.40
CA ALA A 24 -4.48 -4.37 -15.65
C ALA A 24 -4.35 -5.90 -15.41
N PRO A 25 -4.67 -6.76 -16.40
CA PRO A 25 -4.54 -8.21 -16.23
C PRO A 25 -3.13 -8.69 -15.86
N SER A 26 -2.11 -7.92 -16.24
CA SER A 26 -0.70 -8.17 -15.91
C SER A 26 -0.20 -7.42 -14.68
N ALA A 27 -1.09 -6.75 -13.93
CA ALA A 27 -0.73 -6.05 -12.72
C ALA A 27 -0.13 -7.04 -11.70
N PRO A 28 0.96 -6.67 -11.02
CA PRO A 28 1.55 -7.52 -9.99
C PRO A 28 0.69 -7.49 -8.74
N ALA A 29 0.60 -8.63 -8.05
CA ALA A 29 0.04 -8.66 -6.71
C ALA A 29 1.05 -8.09 -5.69
N MET A 30 0.55 -7.33 -4.71
CA MET A 30 1.39 -6.74 -3.66
C MET A 30 1.08 -7.35 -2.30
N SER A 31 2.12 -7.58 -1.50
CA SER A 31 2.00 -7.99 -0.10
C SER A 31 2.16 -6.79 0.83
N CYS A 32 1.18 -6.57 1.72
CA CYS A 32 1.32 -5.62 2.82
C CYS A 32 1.79 -6.35 4.08
N HIS A 33 2.80 -5.81 4.77
CA HIS A 33 3.28 -6.38 6.04
C HIS A 33 2.49 -5.89 7.27
N LEU A 34 1.59 -4.90 7.12
CA LEU A 34 0.72 -4.40 8.19
C LEU A 34 1.48 -4.00 9.47
N ASP A 35 2.66 -3.41 9.29
CA ASP A 35 3.51 -2.98 10.40
C ASP A 35 2.80 -1.91 11.26
N GLN A 36 3.00 -1.96 12.57
CA GLN A 36 2.35 -1.07 13.55
C GLN A 36 3.11 0.26 13.72
N PRO A 37 2.41 1.36 14.09
CA PRO A 37 3.07 2.62 14.48
C PRO A 37 4.15 2.41 15.54
N GLY A 38 5.34 3.00 15.35
CA GLY A 38 6.47 2.89 16.27
C GLY A 38 7.41 1.68 16.06
N THR A 39 7.18 0.83 15.06
CA THR A 39 8.13 -0.22 14.65
C THR A 39 9.23 0.34 13.73
N ALA A 40 10.30 -0.45 13.48
CA ALA A 40 11.33 -0.08 12.49
C ALA A 40 10.79 0.11 11.06
N HIS A 41 9.57 -0.40 10.80
CA HIS A 41 8.83 -0.30 9.55
C HIS A 41 7.48 0.42 9.73
N ALA A 42 7.39 1.33 10.71
CA ALA A 42 6.14 1.86 11.28
C ALA A 42 5.01 2.22 10.30
N MET A 43 5.32 2.61 9.07
CA MET A 43 4.35 2.70 7.99
C MET A 43 4.96 2.20 6.69
N ARG A 44 4.37 1.14 6.14
CA ARG A 44 4.64 0.72 4.76
C ARG A 44 3.52 1.18 3.84
N LEU A 45 3.91 1.90 2.78
CA LEU A 45 3.14 2.49 1.68
C LEU A 45 2.26 1.52 0.88
N CYS A 46 1.99 0.33 1.39
CA CYS A 46 1.18 -0.71 0.77
C CYS A 46 -0.08 -0.98 1.59
N ALA A 47 -0.46 -0.05 2.48
CA ALA A 47 -1.43 -0.20 3.57
C ALA A 47 -2.69 -0.93 3.11
N GLY A 48 -2.73 -2.24 3.36
CA GLY A 48 -3.86 -3.09 2.98
C GLY A 48 -4.18 -3.12 1.50
N TRP A 49 -3.19 -3.09 0.59
CA TRP A 49 -3.40 -3.20 -0.87
C TRP A 49 -4.42 -4.29 -1.22
N LEU A 50 -4.32 -5.45 -0.57
CA LEU A 50 -5.24 -6.55 -0.83
C LEU A 50 -6.69 -6.23 -0.42
N ALA A 51 -6.90 -5.45 0.64
CA ALA A 51 -8.23 -5.03 1.09
C ALA A 51 -8.80 -3.86 0.27
N VAL A 52 -7.95 -2.91 -0.16
CA VAL A 52 -8.36 -1.70 -0.89
C VAL A 52 -8.43 -1.93 -2.40
N VAL A 53 -7.42 -2.58 -2.96
CA VAL A 53 -7.22 -2.78 -4.41
C VAL A 53 -7.50 -4.22 -4.84
N GLY A 54 -7.36 -5.21 -3.95
CA GLY A 54 -7.60 -6.62 -4.29
C GLY A 54 -8.96 -6.91 -4.94
N PRO A 55 -10.09 -6.32 -4.49
CA PRO A 55 -11.39 -6.45 -5.18
C PRO A 55 -11.39 -5.95 -6.63
N HIS A 56 -10.47 -5.06 -6.96
CA HIS A 56 -10.28 -4.42 -8.28
C HIS A 56 -9.25 -5.12 -9.16
N HIS A 57 -8.76 -6.30 -8.73
CA HIS A 57 -7.72 -7.04 -9.42
C HIS A 57 -8.23 -8.40 -9.91
N LEU A 58 -8.27 -8.61 -11.23
CA LEU A 58 -8.80 -9.86 -11.82
C LEU A 58 -8.05 -11.09 -11.32
N GLY A 59 -6.72 -11.03 -11.21
CA GLY A 59 -5.91 -12.14 -10.67
C GLY A 59 -6.27 -12.52 -9.23
N ILE A 60 -6.65 -11.54 -8.40
CA ILE A 60 -7.04 -11.76 -7.00
C ILE A 60 -8.44 -12.37 -6.95
N ARG A 61 -9.39 -11.81 -7.70
CA ARG A 61 -10.75 -12.37 -7.82
C ARG A 61 -10.73 -13.83 -8.28
N MET A 62 -9.89 -14.15 -9.28
CA MET A 62 -9.71 -15.52 -9.74
C MET A 62 -9.05 -16.43 -8.69
N ALA A 63 -8.15 -15.91 -7.86
CA ALA A 63 -7.57 -16.67 -6.75
C ALA A 63 -8.61 -16.99 -5.66
N VAL A 64 -9.51 -16.06 -5.36
CA VAL A 64 -10.64 -16.28 -4.43
C VAL A 64 -11.61 -17.32 -4.98
N ILE A 65 -12.06 -17.16 -6.23
CA ILE A 65 -12.98 -18.12 -6.88
C ILE A 65 -12.39 -19.53 -6.94
N ALA A 66 -11.08 -19.64 -7.16
CA ALA A 66 -10.37 -20.91 -7.19
C ALA A 66 -10.05 -21.50 -5.80
N GLY A 67 -10.45 -20.84 -4.70
CA GLY A 67 -10.17 -21.28 -3.33
C GLY A 67 -8.69 -21.18 -2.92
N ARG A 68 -7.87 -20.44 -3.67
CA ARG A 68 -6.44 -20.23 -3.38
C ARG A 68 -6.18 -19.05 -2.45
N LEU A 69 -7.16 -18.16 -2.32
CA LEU A 69 -7.15 -17.04 -1.39
C LEU A 69 -8.50 -17.01 -0.64
N PRO A 70 -8.52 -17.00 0.71
CA PRO A 70 -9.78 -16.85 1.43
C PRO A 70 -10.35 -15.44 1.21
N GLU A 71 -11.66 -15.33 1.00
CA GLU A 71 -12.34 -14.05 0.77
C GLU A 71 -12.11 -13.05 1.92
N GLN A 72 -11.99 -13.55 3.15
CA GLN A 72 -11.74 -12.72 4.34
C GLN A 72 -10.41 -11.97 4.28
N ALA A 73 -9.46 -12.39 3.42
CA ALA A 73 -8.21 -11.67 3.19
C ALA A 73 -8.41 -10.34 2.43
N LEU A 74 -9.58 -10.13 1.80
CA LEU A 74 -9.96 -8.87 1.15
C LEU A 74 -10.64 -7.89 2.12
N SER A 75 -10.84 -8.27 3.38
CA SER A 75 -11.48 -7.43 4.38
C SER A 75 -10.43 -6.77 5.29
N VAL A 76 -10.70 -5.54 5.70
CA VAL A 76 -9.90 -4.85 6.71
C VAL A 76 -10.04 -5.59 8.05
N GLY A 77 -8.92 -5.86 8.70
CA GLY A 77 -8.90 -6.48 10.03
C GLY A 77 -9.30 -5.50 11.13
N GLN A 78 -9.88 -6.03 12.21
CA GLN A 78 -10.41 -5.22 13.32
C GLN A 78 -9.36 -4.39 14.06
N ASP A 79 -8.10 -4.85 14.06
CA ASP A 79 -6.96 -4.20 14.74
C ASP A 79 -5.98 -3.54 13.75
N TRP A 80 -6.42 -3.29 12.51
CA TRP A 80 -5.58 -2.61 11.52
C TRP A 80 -5.60 -1.11 11.79
N ALA A 81 -4.46 -0.45 11.54
CA ALA A 81 -4.44 1.01 11.43
C ALA A 81 -5.38 1.46 10.29
N GLU A 82 -5.79 2.73 10.34
CA GLU A 82 -6.56 3.33 9.25
C GLU A 82 -5.77 3.22 7.94
N LEU A 83 -6.44 2.70 6.90
CA LEU A 83 -5.87 2.52 5.57
C LEU A 83 -6.15 3.74 4.70
N PHE A 84 -5.22 4.08 3.81
CA PHE A 84 -5.51 5.03 2.74
C PHE A 84 -6.56 4.46 1.80
N ALA A 85 -7.48 5.31 1.34
CA ALA A 85 -8.58 4.88 0.48
C ALA A 85 -8.14 4.55 -0.95
N ASN A 86 -6.99 5.06 -1.39
CA ASN A 86 -6.42 4.85 -2.72
C ASN A 86 -4.92 5.22 -2.76
N LEU A 87 -4.27 4.96 -3.90
CA LEU A 87 -2.87 5.26 -4.12
C LEU A 87 -2.56 6.77 -4.07
N ASP A 88 -3.45 7.63 -4.56
CA ASP A 88 -3.23 9.09 -4.58
C ASP A 88 -3.06 9.68 -3.18
N GLN A 89 -3.95 9.30 -2.24
CA GLN A 89 -3.84 9.71 -0.83
C GLN A 89 -2.51 9.27 -0.22
N LEU A 90 -2.10 8.05 -0.55
CA LEU A 90 -0.85 7.48 -0.05
C LEU A 90 0.38 8.19 -0.61
N VAL A 91 0.37 8.54 -1.90
CA VAL A 91 1.44 9.31 -2.56
C VAL A 91 1.55 10.71 -1.96
N ALA A 92 0.41 11.36 -1.69
CA ALA A 92 0.37 12.68 -1.05
C ALA A 92 1.03 12.65 0.34
N GLU A 93 0.59 11.72 1.20
CA GLU A 93 1.11 11.54 2.55
C GLU A 93 2.61 11.19 2.55
N ARG A 94 3.07 10.37 1.59
CA ARG A 94 4.50 10.09 1.38
C ARG A 94 5.27 11.38 1.10
N GLY A 95 4.76 12.22 0.21
CA GLY A 95 5.39 13.50 -0.16
C GLY A 95 5.58 14.40 1.07
N GLU A 96 4.56 14.51 1.91
CA GLU A 96 4.62 15.27 3.16
C GLU A 96 5.65 14.68 4.13
N GLN A 97 5.68 13.37 4.31
CA GLN A 97 6.66 12.71 5.18
C GLN A 97 8.10 12.89 4.71
N ILE A 98 8.36 12.84 3.40
CA ILE A 98 9.69 13.08 2.84
C ILE A 98 10.11 14.52 3.13
N ALA A 99 9.22 15.49 2.94
CA ALA A 99 9.49 16.90 3.21
C ALA A 99 9.81 17.15 4.70
N VAL A 100 9.01 16.58 5.62
CA VAL A 100 9.24 16.67 7.07
C VAL A 100 10.57 16.04 7.48
N ASN A 101 10.87 14.83 6.99
CA ASN A 101 12.12 14.14 7.30
C ASN A 101 13.35 14.84 6.71
N GLY A 102 13.21 15.44 5.52
CA GLY A 102 14.25 16.27 4.92
C GLY A 102 14.53 17.52 5.75
N ALA A 103 13.49 18.20 6.23
CA ALA A 103 13.61 19.37 7.10
C ALA A 103 14.27 19.01 8.45
N ALA A 104 13.85 17.92 9.09
CA ALA A 104 14.40 17.47 10.38
C ALA A 104 15.90 17.14 10.29
N LYS A 105 16.34 16.49 9.21
CA LYS A 105 17.77 16.21 8.97
C LYS A 105 18.60 17.48 8.79
N ASN A 106 18.04 18.50 8.15
CA ASN A 106 18.74 19.77 7.90
C ASN A 106 18.94 20.60 9.18
N THR A 107 18.02 20.48 10.15
CA THR A 107 18.12 21.14 11.46
C THR A 107 19.12 20.47 12.40
N LEU A 108 19.39 19.16 12.23
CA LEU A 108 20.36 18.39 13.02
C LEU A 108 21.82 18.54 12.56
N HIS A 109 22.08 19.23 11.45
CA HIS A 109 23.42 19.42 10.88
C HIS A 109 23.85 20.90 10.88
N ARG A 110 23.21 21.73 11.70
CA ARG A 110 23.52 23.15 11.86
C ARG A 110 24.01 23.48 13.26
#